data_AF-W4M3P8-F1
#
_entry.id   AF-W4M3P8-F1
#
_cell.length_a   1.000
_cell.length_b   1.000
_cell.length_c   1.000
_cell.angle_alpha   90.00
_cell.angle_beta   90.00
_cell.angle_gamma   90.00
#
_symmetry.space_group_name_H-M   'P 1'
#
loop_
_entity.id
_entity.type
_entity.pdbx_description
1 polymer ?
#
loop_
_entity_poly.entity_id
_entity_poly.type
_entity_poly.pdbx_seq_one_letter_code
_entity_poly.pdbx_strand_id
1 'polypeptide(L)'
;MAPYDQETEQTMKRFYDTLSEKDRRRYAGIAALKYGPGGRSYIARVLGCSRRTVSKGAREVSQLSGAEVDRRIRHPGAGRKGYQEHWPDIDDPFLQVLQDHTAGDPMDEAVRWTD
;
A
#
# COMPACT_ATOMS: atom_id res chain seq x y z
N MET A 1 -31.88 -4.41 -13.40
CA MET A 1 -31.56 -4.45 -11.96
C MET A 1 -31.65 -3.03 -11.42
N ALA A 2 -32.28 -2.82 -10.27
CA ALA A 2 -32.58 -1.48 -9.76
C ALA A 2 -31.39 -0.92 -8.93
N PRO A 3 -31.10 0.38 -9.01
CA PRO A 3 -30.12 1.01 -8.12
C PRO A 3 -30.56 0.88 -6.66
N TYR A 4 -29.58 0.87 -5.75
CA TYR A 4 -29.86 1.04 -4.32
C TYR A 4 -30.50 2.40 -4.08
N ASP A 5 -31.24 2.51 -2.97
CA ASP A 5 -31.72 3.79 -2.49
C ASP A 5 -30.54 4.70 -2.10
N GLN A 6 -30.80 6.01 -2.09
CA GLN A 6 -29.75 7.00 -1.89
C GLN A 6 -29.12 6.93 -0.50
N GLU A 7 -29.89 6.54 0.53
CA GLU A 7 -29.40 6.38 1.90
C GLU A 7 -28.42 5.20 2.00
N THR A 8 -28.75 4.08 1.36
CA THR A 8 -27.84 2.93 1.23
C THR A 8 -26.57 3.31 0.48
N GLU A 9 -26.66 3.99 -0.67
CA GLU A 9 -25.46 4.43 -1.41
C GLU A 9 -24.55 5.32 -0.56
N GLN A 10 -25.11 6.27 0.19
CA GLN A 10 -24.35 7.13 1.09
C GLN A 10 -23.70 6.36 2.24
N THR A 11 -24.43 5.43 2.84
CA THR A 11 -23.92 4.59 3.94
C THR A 11 -22.78 3.71 3.47
N MET A 12 -22.92 3.09 2.28
CA MET A 12 -21.87 2.31 1.65
C MET A 12 -20.62 3.16 1.40
N LYS A 13 -20.79 4.39 0.90
CA LYS A 13 -19.67 5.30 0.64
C LYS A 13 -18.97 5.74 1.93
N ARG A 14 -19.74 6.12 2.97
CA ARG A 14 -19.18 6.48 4.28
C ARG A 14 -18.35 5.35 4.87
N PHE A 15 -18.87 4.13 4.83
CA PHE A 15 -18.11 2.96 5.28
C PHE A 15 -16.86 2.72 4.42
N TYR A 16 -16.98 2.81 3.10
CA TYR A 16 -15.84 2.69 2.20
C TYR A 16 -14.73 3.69 2.53
N ASP A 17 -15.08 4.93 2.87
CA ASP A 17 -14.12 5.97 3.20
C ASP A 17 -13.38 5.72 4.53
N THR A 18 -13.88 4.89 5.44
CA THR A 18 -13.16 4.52 6.68
C THR A 18 -12.20 3.34 6.51
N LEU A 19 -12.29 2.61 5.39
CA LEU A 19 -11.49 1.40 5.15
C LEU A 19 -10.07 1.71 4.65
N SER A 20 -9.15 0.76 4.90
CA SER A 20 -7.82 0.74 4.28
C SER A 20 -7.91 0.54 2.76
N GLU A 21 -6.87 0.88 2.00
CA GLU A 21 -6.87 0.68 0.53
C GLU A 21 -7.14 -0.79 0.14
N LYS A 22 -6.56 -1.74 0.88
CA LYS A 22 -6.75 -3.18 0.70
C LYS A 22 -8.22 -3.56 0.90
N ASP A 23 -8.83 -3.09 1.98
CA ASP A 23 -10.20 -3.44 2.35
C ASP A 23 -11.22 -2.72 1.47
N ARG A 24 -11.00 -1.45 1.12
CA ARG A 24 -11.78 -0.69 0.13
C ARG A 24 -11.92 -1.48 -1.15
N ARG A 25 -10.79 -1.95 -1.68
CA ARG A 25 -10.76 -2.68 -2.95
C ARG A 25 -11.52 -4.00 -2.86
N ARG A 26 -11.36 -4.77 -1.78
CA ARG A 26 -12.09 -6.03 -1.55
C ARG A 26 -13.59 -5.80 -1.33
N TYR A 27 -13.97 -4.82 -0.52
CA TYR A 27 -15.36 -4.44 -0.29
C TYR A 27 -16.06 -4.05 -1.60
N ALA A 28 -15.43 -3.21 -2.43
CA ALA A 28 -15.97 -2.85 -3.74
C ALA A 28 -16.16 -4.09 -4.64
N GLY A 29 -15.22 -5.04 -4.58
CA GLY A 29 -15.33 -6.34 -5.25
C GLY A 29 -16.53 -7.16 -4.78
N ILE A 30 -16.70 -7.33 -3.47
CA ILE A 30 -17.83 -8.05 -2.86
C ILE A 30 -19.16 -7.41 -3.26
N ALA A 31 -19.27 -6.08 -3.09
CA ALA A 31 -20.49 -5.35 -3.43
C ALA A 31 -20.85 -5.51 -4.92
N ALA A 32 -19.85 -5.48 -5.81
CA ALA A 32 -20.08 -5.66 -7.24
C ALA A 32 -20.49 -7.09 -7.61
N LEU A 33 -19.94 -8.11 -6.94
CA LEU A 33 -20.34 -9.51 -7.14
C LEU A 33 -21.76 -9.74 -6.63
N LYS A 34 -22.10 -9.19 -5.45
CA LYS A 34 -23.45 -9.25 -4.87
C LYS A 34 -24.48 -8.55 -5.77
N TYR A 35 -24.10 -7.46 -6.43
CA TYR A 35 -24.95 -6.75 -7.38
C TYR A 35 -25.06 -7.43 -8.76
N GLY A 36 -24.22 -8.41 -9.09
CA GLY A 36 -24.36 -9.15 -10.35
C GLY A 36 -24.05 -8.33 -11.63
N PRO A 37 -24.72 -8.60 -12.76
CA PRO A 37 -24.42 -7.98 -14.06
C PRO A 37 -24.49 -6.45 -14.01
N GLY A 38 -23.45 -5.77 -14.50
CA GLY A 38 -23.34 -4.30 -14.44
C GLY A 38 -22.88 -3.75 -13.08
N GLY A 39 -22.84 -4.58 -12.03
CA GLY A 39 -22.45 -4.19 -10.67
C GLY A 39 -21.05 -3.56 -10.60
N ARG A 40 -20.10 -4.02 -11.40
CA ARG A 40 -18.75 -3.43 -11.43
C ARG A 40 -18.73 -1.95 -11.82
N SER A 41 -19.56 -1.54 -12.77
CA SER A 41 -19.64 -0.14 -13.22
C SER A 41 -20.50 0.68 -12.27
N TYR A 42 -21.58 0.09 -11.75
CA TYR A 42 -22.48 0.74 -10.80
C TYR A 42 -21.77 1.04 -9.47
N ILE A 43 -21.16 0.03 -8.84
CA ILE A 43 -20.44 0.18 -7.57
C ILE A 43 -19.23 1.12 -7.70
N ALA A 44 -18.54 1.11 -8.84
CA ALA A 44 -17.47 2.07 -9.11
C ALA A 44 -17.97 3.52 -9.02
N ARG A 45 -19.17 3.80 -9.54
CA ARG A 45 -19.81 5.12 -9.48
C ARG A 45 -20.22 5.48 -8.05
N VAL A 46 -20.90 4.57 -7.36
CA VAL A 46 -21.36 4.78 -5.97
C VAL A 46 -20.19 5.09 -5.04
N LEU A 47 -19.14 4.27 -5.10
CA LEU A 47 -17.96 4.41 -4.24
C LEU A 47 -16.94 5.44 -4.74
N GLY A 48 -17.14 6.02 -5.92
CA GLY A 48 -16.22 7.01 -6.49
C GLY A 48 -14.83 6.45 -6.80
N CYS A 49 -14.72 5.19 -7.21
CA CYS A 49 -13.44 4.54 -7.52
C CYS A 49 -13.39 4.00 -8.96
N SER A 50 -12.21 3.62 -9.44
CA SER A 50 -12.07 3.10 -10.81
C SER A 50 -12.73 1.72 -10.98
N ARG A 51 -13.33 1.45 -12.13
CA ARG A 51 -13.84 0.10 -12.49
C ARG A 51 -12.73 -0.97 -12.43
N ARG A 52 -11.47 -0.59 -12.66
CA ARG A 52 -10.31 -1.48 -12.54
C ARG A 52 -10.09 -1.90 -11.09
N THR A 53 -10.23 -0.98 -10.14
CA THR A 53 -10.16 -1.25 -8.69
C THR A 53 -11.22 -2.28 -8.28
N VAL A 54 -12.47 -2.07 -8.70
CA VAL A 54 -13.58 -3.00 -8.44
C VAL A 54 -13.32 -4.39 -9.04
N SER A 55 -12.84 -4.44 -10.29
CA SER A 55 -12.55 -5.70 -10.98
C SER A 55 -11.41 -6.47 -10.32
N LYS A 56 -10.35 -5.77 -9.88
CA LYS A 56 -9.25 -6.35 -9.12
C LYS A 56 -9.74 -6.89 -7.78
N GLY A 57 -10.55 -6.12 -7.06
CA GLY A 57 -11.19 -6.53 -5.81
C GLY A 57 -12.04 -7.79 -5.96
N ALA A 58 -12.89 -7.85 -7.00
CA ALA A 58 -13.73 -9.02 -7.26
C ALA A 58 -12.90 -10.28 -7.52
N ARG A 59 -11.82 -10.17 -8.31
CA ARG A 59 -10.90 -11.30 -8.55
C ARG A 59 -10.24 -11.77 -7.27
N GLU A 60 -9.69 -10.85 -6.48
CA GLU A 60 -9.03 -11.20 -5.22
C GLU A 60 -9.99 -11.88 -4.25
N VAL A 61 -11.21 -11.36 -4.11
CA VAL A 61 -12.22 -11.95 -3.23
C VAL A 61 -12.65 -13.33 -3.71
N SER A 62 -12.85 -13.52 -5.02
CA SER A 62 -13.18 -14.84 -5.58
C SER A 62 -12.05 -15.87 -5.46
N GLN A 63 -10.81 -15.40 -5.24
CA GLN A 63 -9.61 -16.24 -5.10
C GLN A 63 -9.16 -16.40 -3.65
N LEU A 64 -9.87 -15.81 -2.67
CA LEU A 64 -9.57 -16.00 -1.25
C LEU A 64 -9.76 -17.46 -0.87
N SER A 65 -8.66 -18.21 -0.81
CA SER A 65 -8.61 -19.46 -0.04
C SER A 65 -8.68 -19.09 1.45
N GLY A 66 -9.37 -19.89 2.26
CA GLY A 66 -9.63 -19.58 3.69
C GLY A 66 -8.39 -19.37 4.57
N ALA A 67 -7.19 -19.59 4.04
CA ALA A 67 -5.91 -19.41 4.72
C ALA A 67 -5.33 -17.97 4.62
N GLU A 68 -5.78 -17.14 3.69
CA GLU A 68 -5.14 -15.83 3.41
C GLU A 68 -5.78 -14.65 4.17
N VAL A 69 -5.94 -14.79 5.48
CA VAL A 69 -6.13 -13.62 6.36
C VAL A 69 -4.76 -13.06 6.72
N ASP A 70 -4.01 -12.60 5.73
CA ASP A 70 -2.78 -11.86 6.00
C ASP A 70 -3.15 -10.53 6.67
N ARG A 71 -2.83 -10.44 7.98
CA ARG A 71 -3.01 -9.23 8.80
C ARG A 71 -2.15 -8.06 8.30
N ARG A 72 -1.14 -8.32 7.48
CA ARG A 72 -0.26 -7.28 6.94
C ARG A 72 -0.89 -6.66 5.68
N ILE A 73 -0.90 -5.33 5.64
CA ILE A 73 -1.34 -4.57 4.46
C ILE A 73 -0.26 -4.61 3.37
N ARG A 74 1.02 -4.59 3.76
CA ARG A 74 2.17 -4.69 2.85
C ARG A 74 2.64 -6.13 2.72
N HIS A 75 3.00 -6.52 1.49
CA HIS A 75 3.74 -7.75 1.27
C HIS A 75 5.09 -7.71 2.00
N PRO A 76 5.59 -8.86 2.48
CA PRO A 76 6.96 -8.98 2.94
C PRO A 76 7.94 -8.44 1.89
N GLY A 77 8.90 -7.61 2.30
CA GLY A 77 9.90 -7.04 1.38
C GLY A 77 9.42 -5.88 0.49
N ALA A 78 8.15 -5.46 0.56
CA ALA A 78 7.63 -4.32 -0.21
C ALA A 78 7.97 -2.92 0.36
N GLY A 79 8.94 -2.85 1.28
CA GLY A 79 9.49 -1.59 1.77
C GLY A 79 10.61 -1.08 0.86
N ARG A 80 11.07 0.15 1.09
CA ARG A 80 12.32 0.62 0.50
C ARG A 80 13.43 -0.33 0.94
N LYS A 81 14.15 -0.90 -0.03
CA LYS A 81 15.30 -1.76 0.26
C LYS A 81 16.37 -0.96 1.01
N GLY A 82 17.09 -1.63 1.89
CA GLY A 82 18.20 -1.00 2.62
C GLY A 82 19.21 -0.43 1.63
N TYR A 83 19.93 0.63 2.02
CA TYR A 83 20.93 1.23 1.14
C TYR A 83 21.98 0.22 0.70
N GLN A 84 22.40 -0.69 1.59
CA GLN A 84 23.32 -1.79 1.30
C GLN A 84 22.82 -2.77 0.21
N GLU A 85 21.51 -2.94 0.06
CA GLU A 85 20.94 -3.81 -0.97
C GLU A 85 20.93 -3.11 -2.34
N HIS A 86 20.69 -1.79 -2.36
CA HIS A 86 20.62 -1.01 -3.59
C HIS A 86 22.00 -0.52 -4.04
N TRP A 87 22.90 -0.31 -3.09
CA TRP A 87 24.25 0.23 -3.25
C TRP A 87 25.17 -0.58 -2.32
N PRO A 88 25.65 -1.76 -2.76
CA PRO A 88 26.51 -2.63 -1.95
C PRO A 88 27.77 -1.90 -1.45
N ASP A 89 28.28 -1.00 -2.27
CA ASP A 89 29.50 -0.24 -2.01
C ASP A 89 29.18 1.21 -1.61
N ILE A 90 28.09 1.45 -0.85
CA ILE A 90 27.72 2.83 -0.46
C ILE A 90 28.67 3.43 0.58
N ASP A 91 29.32 2.59 1.38
CA ASP A 91 30.14 3.03 2.49
C ASP A 91 31.38 3.81 2.00
N ASP A 92 32.07 3.33 0.96
CA ASP A 92 33.24 3.99 0.38
C ASP A 92 32.95 5.41 -0.16
N PRO A 93 31.99 5.63 -1.08
CA PRO A 93 31.66 6.96 -1.57
C PRO A 93 31.05 7.85 -0.47
N PHE A 94 30.34 7.28 0.50
CA PHE A 94 29.84 8.02 1.65
C PHE A 94 30.98 8.56 2.52
N LEU A 95 31.96 7.72 2.84
CA LEU A 95 33.15 8.11 3.59
C LEU A 95 34.02 9.10 2.80
N GLN A 96 34.09 8.97 1.48
CA GLN A 96 34.80 9.92 0.62
C GLN A 96 34.19 11.32 0.68
N VAL A 97 32.86 11.43 0.69
CA VAL A 97 32.18 12.73 0.85
C VAL A 97 32.41 13.31 2.24
N LEU A 98 32.49 12.45 3.27
CA LEU A 98 32.71 12.88 4.65
C LEU A 98 34.17 13.21 4.97
N GLN A 99 35.15 12.79 4.16
CA GLN A 99 36.57 12.93 4.49
C GLN A 99 36.93 14.38 4.85
N ASP A 100 36.43 15.36 4.09
CA ASP A 100 36.79 16.77 4.25
C ASP A 100 36.04 17.44 5.42
N HIS A 101 35.04 16.74 5.96
CA HIS A 101 34.22 17.15 7.11
C HIS A 101 34.44 16.27 8.35
N THR A 102 35.36 15.31 8.27
CA THR A 102 35.70 14.41 9.38
C THR A 102 36.99 14.87 10.02
N ALA A 103 36.90 15.29 11.27
CA ALA A 103 38.06 15.53 12.13
C ALA A 103 38.17 14.40 13.17
N GLY A 104 39.31 14.27 13.82
CA GLY A 104 39.55 13.23 14.83
C GLY A 104 40.47 13.72 15.93
N ASP A 105 40.55 12.93 17.00
CA ASP A 105 41.47 13.22 18.09
C ASP A 105 42.91 12.88 17.65
N PRO A 106 43.85 13.84 17.62
CA PRO A 106 45.24 13.56 17.27
C PRO A 106 45.94 12.59 18.25
N MET A 107 45.38 12.35 19.43
CA MET A 107 45.89 11.39 20.42
C MET A 107 45.15 10.03 20.40
N ASP A 108 44.00 9.94 19.74
CA ASP A 108 43.21 8.70 19.63
C ASP A 108 42.58 8.57 18.24
N GLU A 109 43.21 7.76 17.38
CA GLU A 109 42.77 7.54 15.99
C GLU A 109 41.38 6.88 15.87
N ALA A 110 40.85 6.30 16.95
CA ALA A 110 39.51 5.71 16.99
C ALA A 110 38.41 6.75 17.17
N VAL A 111 38.74 7.97 17.63
CA VAL A 111 37.78 9.04 17.87
C VAL A 111 37.70 9.93 16.64
N ARG A 112 36.52 9.95 16.01
CA ARG A 112 36.20 10.79 14.84
C ARG A 112 34.91 11.54 15.08
N TRP A 113 34.86 12.81 14.67
CA TRP A 113 33.66 13.63 14.66
C TRP A 113 33.46 14.26 13.28
N THR A 114 32.20 14.49 12.95
CA THR A 114 31.78 15.19 11.73
C THR A 114 31.04 16.46 12.14
N ASP A 115 31.27 17.56 11.41
CA ASP A 115 30.57 18.85 11.61
C ASP A 115 29.18 18.85 10.93
#